data_AF-T2IPG5-F1
#
_entry.id   AF-T2IPG5-F1
#
_cell.length_a   1.000
_cell.length_b   1.000
_cell.length_c   1.000
_cell.angle_alpha   90.00
_cell.angle_beta   90.00
_cell.angle_gamma   90.00
#
_symmetry.space_group_name_H-M   'P 1'
#
loop_
_entity.id
_entity.type
_entity.pdbx_description
1 polymer ?
#
loop_
_entity_poly.entity_id
_entity_poly.type
_entity_poly.pdbx_seq_one_letter_code
_entity_poly.pdbx_strand_id
1 'polypeptide(L)'
;MEQVADGTADIGSEGKVDLVSLENMPLGELEEKLKSLQEDLEKLVRFVNDQEEELTLQRQTVQELQDKLANVGDFERLELENELAEEQERKEFLDRTLTGQRRNLKERQEILLQHLRVLRRRQGVMEFDGQTPTINLDPIVVQLETWENKVIQEQKALATEIQHLHKSVEETQAMIKQLDTEQAQKTKQLEGERENWQQAQVEVAQLQVRLDLYENTLKPLERPMNETKHQLGILGEWLNPS
;
A
#
# COMPACT_ATOMS: atom_id res chain seq x y z
N MET A 1 9.04 50.92 -9.20
CA MET A 1 8.31 50.99 -10.48
C MET A 1 8.60 49.65 -11.14
N GLU A 2 7.65 48.74 -11.29
CA GLU A 2 6.43 48.90 -12.06
C GLU A 2 5.36 47.93 -11.56
N GLN A 3 4.14 48.44 -11.43
CA GLN A 3 2.93 47.70 -11.09
C GLN A 3 2.53 46.82 -12.27
N VAL A 4 2.10 45.59 -12.00
CA VAL A 4 1.03 44.96 -12.79
C VAL A 4 0.02 44.43 -11.78
N ALA A 5 -1.05 45.21 -11.65
CA ALA A 5 -2.29 44.78 -11.06
C ALA A 5 -3.15 44.13 -12.15
N ASP A 6 -4.06 43.30 -11.66
CA ASP A 6 -5.38 43.04 -12.20
C ASP A 6 -5.56 41.85 -13.15
N GLY A 7 -6.65 41.14 -12.88
CA GLY A 7 -6.98 39.88 -13.52
C GLY A 7 -7.45 38.80 -12.56
N THR A 8 -8.28 39.15 -11.57
CA THR A 8 -9.27 38.22 -11.02
C THR A 8 -10.11 37.72 -12.19
N ALA A 9 -9.73 36.57 -12.75
CA ALA A 9 -10.51 35.85 -13.75
C ALA A 9 -11.70 35.18 -13.04
N ASP A 10 -12.67 36.00 -12.63
CA ASP A 10 -14.06 35.60 -12.54
C ASP A 10 -14.59 35.47 -13.97
N ILE A 11 -14.30 34.33 -14.60
CA ILE A 11 -14.83 34.00 -15.93
C ILE A 11 -15.25 32.54 -15.90
N GLY A 12 -16.56 32.30 -15.76
CA GLY A 12 -17.10 30.97 -15.97
C GLY A 12 -18.56 30.69 -15.65
N SER A 13 -19.48 31.66 -15.58
CA SER A 13 -20.93 31.32 -15.50
C SER A 13 -21.90 32.26 -16.23
N GLU A 14 -21.43 33.19 -17.07
CA GLU A 14 -22.31 34.12 -17.81
C GLU A 14 -23.03 33.51 -19.05
N GLY A 15 -23.14 32.19 -19.15
CA GLY A 15 -23.39 31.54 -20.45
C GLY A 15 -24.70 30.78 -20.72
N LYS A 16 -25.63 30.57 -19.76
CA LYS A 16 -26.75 29.60 -20.01
C LYS A 16 -28.17 30.09 -19.78
N VAL A 17 -28.37 31.27 -19.21
CA VAL A 17 -29.71 31.75 -18.89
C VAL A 17 -29.93 33.10 -19.55
N ASP A 18 -30.83 33.14 -20.52
CA ASP A 18 -31.28 34.38 -21.14
C ASP A 18 -32.14 35.17 -20.14
N LEU A 19 -31.46 36.02 -19.36
CA LEU A 19 -32.06 36.88 -18.34
C LEU A 19 -33.11 37.82 -18.94
N VAL A 20 -32.90 38.29 -20.17
CA VAL A 20 -33.83 39.19 -20.86
C VAL A 20 -35.13 38.46 -21.20
N SER A 21 -35.04 37.21 -21.65
CA SER A 21 -36.24 36.38 -21.87
C SER A 21 -36.98 36.07 -20.56
N LEU A 22 -36.27 35.84 -19.46
CA LEU A 22 -36.89 35.58 -18.15
C LEU A 22 -37.58 36.80 -17.53
N GLU A 23 -37.04 37.99 -17.77
CA GLU A 23 -37.64 39.25 -17.29
C GLU A 23 -38.92 39.62 -18.06
N ASN A 24 -39.06 39.15 -19.31
CA ASN A 24 -40.21 39.44 -20.16
C ASN A 24 -41.30 38.35 -20.16
N MET A 25 -41.00 37.15 -19.66
CA MET A 25 -41.93 36.01 -19.57
C MET A 25 -43.15 36.31 -18.66
N PRO A 26 -44.36 35.78 -18.89
CA PRO A 26 -45.44 35.86 -17.90
C PRO A 26 -45.06 35.23 -16.54
N LEU A 27 -45.52 35.80 -15.43
CA LEU A 27 -45.20 35.31 -14.08
C LEU A 27 -45.61 33.85 -13.86
N GLY A 28 -46.81 33.46 -14.32
CA GLY A 28 -47.30 32.08 -14.21
C GLY A 28 -46.41 31.08 -14.98
N GLU A 29 -45.96 31.45 -16.18
CA GLU A 29 -45.05 30.61 -16.97
C GLU A 29 -43.66 30.47 -16.31
N LEU A 30 -43.18 31.54 -15.66
CA LEU A 30 -41.93 31.51 -14.91
C LEU A 30 -42.04 30.59 -13.68
N GLU A 31 -43.16 30.62 -12.96
CA GLU A 31 -43.44 29.76 -11.80
C GLU A 31 -43.57 28.28 -12.20
N GLU A 32 -44.26 27.98 -13.30
CA GLU A 32 -44.36 26.61 -13.83
C GLU A 32 -42.99 26.07 -14.24
N LYS A 33 -42.20 26.88 -14.96
CA LYS A 33 -40.83 26.52 -15.35
C LYS A 33 -39.94 26.31 -14.12
N LEU A 34 -40.10 27.14 -13.09
CA LEU A 34 -39.35 26.97 -11.84
C LEU A 34 -39.69 25.62 -11.18
N LYS A 35 -40.97 25.29 -11.10
CA LYS A 35 -41.44 24.02 -10.54
C LYS A 35 -40.89 22.83 -11.31
N SER A 36 -40.91 22.87 -12.65
CA SER A 36 -40.33 21.79 -13.46
C SER A 36 -38.82 21.65 -13.24
N LEU A 37 -38.09 22.77 -13.16
CA LEU A 37 -36.65 22.73 -12.85
C LEU A 37 -36.36 22.15 -11.46
N GLN A 38 -37.19 22.45 -10.47
CA GLN A 38 -37.06 21.88 -9.12
C GLN A 38 -37.31 20.37 -9.13
N GLU A 39 -38.39 19.90 -9.76
CA GLU A 39 -38.71 18.48 -9.86
C GLU A 39 -37.61 17.70 -10.60
N ASP A 40 -37.05 18.27 -11.68
CA ASP A 40 -35.96 17.64 -12.41
C ASP A 40 -34.65 17.63 -11.62
N LEU A 41 -34.36 18.69 -10.87
CA LEU A 41 -33.20 18.76 -9.99
C LEU A 41 -33.31 17.73 -8.87
N GLU A 42 -34.47 17.60 -8.23
CA GLU A 42 -34.71 16.59 -7.19
C GLU A 42 -34.50 15.16 -7.69
N LYS A 43 -35.00 14.84 -8.89
CA LYS A 43 -34.77 13.53 -9.52
C LYS A 43 -33.29 13.26 -9.75
N LEU A 44 -32.57 14.27 -10.25
CA LEU A 44 -31.13 14.15 -10.50
C LEU A 44 -30.32 14.02 -9.21
N VAL A 45 -30.68 14.77 -8.16
CA VAL A 45 -30.04 14.67 -6.85
C VAL A 45 -30.19 13.26 -6.29
N ARG A 46 -31.42 12.69 -6.33
CA ARG A 46 -31.66 11.31 -5.88
C ARG A 46 -30.81 10.32 -6.67
N PHE A 47 -30.82 10.42 -7.99
CA PHE A 47 -30.05 9.53 -8.85
C PHE A 47 -28.53 9.60 -8.59
N VAL A 48 -27.97 10.81 -8.43
CA VAL A 48 -26.54 10.98 -8.12
C VAL A 48 -26.22 10.42 -6.74
N ASN A 49 -27.09 10.64 -5.75
CA ASN A 49 -26.89 10.07 -4.41
C ASN A 49 -26.88 8.54 -4.44
N ASP A 50 -27.82 7.91 -5.16
CA ASP A 50 -27.87 6.45 -5.30
C ASP A 50 -26.54 5.91 -5.89
N GLN A 51 -25.97 6.62 -6.88
CA GLN A 51 -24.69 6.25 -7.48
C GLN A 51 -23.48 6.54 -6.58
N GLU A 52 -23.54 7.55 -5.72
CA GLU A 52 -22.52 7.79 -4.70
C GLU A 52 -22.51 6.71 -3.61
N GLU A 53 -23.68 6.21 -3.23
CA GLU A 53 -23.82 5.05 -2.35
C GLU A 53 -23.24 3.79 -3.02
N GLU A 54 -23.57 3.54 -4.29
CA GLU A 54 -23.00 2.43 -5.08
C GLU A 54 -21.46 2.50 -5.13
N LEU A 55 -20.90 3.69 -5.39
CA LEU A 55 -19.45 3.89 -5.39
C LEU A 55 -18.82 3.60 -4.03
N THR A 56 -19.52 3.94 -2.95
CA THR A 56 -19.06 3.66 -1.58
C THR A 56 -19.01 2.16 -1.32
N LEU A 57 -20.04 1.42 -1.72
CA LEU A 57 -20.07 -0.04 -1.63
C LEU A 57 -18.96 -0.66 -2.48
N GLN A 58 -18.75 -0.18 -3.70
CA GLN A 58 -17.71 -0.72 -4.59
C GLN A 58 -16.30 -0.48 -4.04
N ARG A 59 -16.07 0.66 -3.38
CA ARG A 59 -14.81 0.92 -2.66
C ARG A 59 -14.57 -0.07 -1.53
N GLN A 60 -15.63 -0.45 -0.80
CA GLN A 60 -15.54 -1.48 0.25
C GLN A 60 -15.23 -2.84 -0.36
N THR A 61 -15.90 -3.25 -1.45
CA THR A 61 -15.62 -4.50 -2.16
C THR A 61 -14.17 -4.60 -2.62
N VAL A 62 -13.63 -3.53 -3.23
CA VAL A 62 -12.22 -3.47 -3.64
C VAL A 62 -11.28 -3.62 -2.44
N GLN A 63 -11.57 -2.96 -1.32
CA GLN A 63 -10.76 -3.08 -0.11
C GLN A 63 -10.78 -4.51 0.45
N GLU A 64 -11.96 -5.14 0.51
CA GLU A 64 -12.10 -6.52 0.98
C GLU A 64 -11.33 -7.51 0.09
N LEU A 65 -11.33 -7.31 -1.23
CA LEU A 65 -10.56 -8.14 -2.16
C LEU A 65 -9.05 -7.95 -1.96
N GLN A 66 -8.59 -6.71 -1.75
CA GLN A 66 -7.18 -6.43 -1.42
C GLN A 66 -6.75 -7.10 -0.11
N ASP A 67 -7.58 -7.03 0.92
CA ASP A 67 -7.31 -7.65 2.22
C ASP A 67 -7.27 -9.19 2.14
N LYS A 68 -8.14 -9.79 1.31
CA LYS A 68 -8.10 -11.23 1.02
C LYS A 68 -6.83 -11.62 0.28
N LEU A 69 -6.42 -10.84 -0.72
CA LEU A 69 -5.22 -11.10 -1.50
C LEU A 69 -3.95 -11.15 -0.64
N ALA A 70 -3.89 -10.34 0.41
CA ALA A 70 -2.76 -10.30 1.34
C ALA A 70 -2.56 -11.60 2.15
N ASN A 71 -3.62 -12.40 2.32
CA ASN A 71 -3.63 -13.57 3.21
C ASN A 71 -3.75 -14.91 2.46
N VAL A 72 -3.87 -14.90 1.13
CA VAL A 72 -4.19 -16.07 0.30
C VAL A 72 -2.94 -16.69 -0.34
N GLY A 73 -2.96 -18.03 -0.52
CA GLY A 73 -1.92 -18.80 -1.19
C GLY A 73 -1.94 -18.69 -2.72
N ASP A 74 -0.88 -19.15 -3.38
CA ASP A 74 -0.61 -18.84 -4.80
C ASP A 74 -1.68 -19.30 -5.82
N PHE A 75 -2.48 -20.33 -5.49
CA PHE A 75 -3.49 -20.87 -6.42
C PHE A 75 -4.75 -19.98 -6.53
N GLU A 76 -5.23 -19.47 -5.40
CA GLU A 76 -6.42 -18.58 -5.34
C GLU A 76 -6.06 -17.12 -5.62
N ARG A 77 -4.75 -16.76 -5.57
CA ARG A 77 -4.26 -15.41 -5.84
C ARG A 77 -4.64 -14.92 -7.24
N LEU A 78 -4.48 -15.75 -8.26
CA LEU A 78 -4.71 -15.33 -9.66
C LEU A 78 -6.19 -15.02 -9.92
N GLU A 79 -7.11 -15.81 -9.35
CA GLU A 79 -8.54 -15.57 -9.45
C GLU A 79 -8.94 -14.26 -8.75
N LEU A 80 -8.43 -14.04 -7.52
CA LEU A 80 -8.66 -12.80 -6.77
C LEU A 80 -8.03 -11.56 -7.43
N GLU A 81 -6.86 -11.69 -8.07
CA GLU A 81 -6.25 -10.59 -8.84
C GLU A 81 -7.11 -10.19 -10.02
N ASN A 82 -7.70 -11.17 -10.73
CA ASN A 82 -8.60 -10.89 -11.84
C ASN A 82 -9.90 -10.24 -11.38
N GLU A 83 -10.51 -10.75 -10.31
CA GLU A 83 -11.72 -10.15 -9.70
C GLU A 83 -11.44 -8.73 -9.20
N LEU A 84 -10.30 -8.51 -8.56
CA LEU A 84 -9.87 -7.19 -8.10
C LEU A 84 -9.70 -6.21 -9.27
N ALA A 85 -9.12 -6.66 -10.39
CA ALA A 85 -8.94 -5.82 -11.58
C ALA A 85 -10.30 -5.40 -12.18
N GLU A 86 -11.25 -6.32 -12.28
CA GLU A 86 -12.61 -6.02 -12.77
C GLU A 86 -13.33 -5.01 -11.87
N GLU A 87 -13.28 -5.21 -10.54
CA GLU A 87 -13.93 -4.31 -9.58
C GLU A 87 -13.25 -2.92 -9.52
N GLN A 88 -11.93 -2.85 -9.70
CA GLN A 88 -11.22 -1.59 -9.85
C GLN A 88 -11.62 -0.83 -11.12
N GLU A 89 -11.78 -1.51 -12.26
CA GLU A 89 -12.23 -0.88 -13.50
C GLU A 89 -13.65 -0.32 -13.35
N ARG A 90 -14.57 -1.08 -12.74
CA ARG A 90 -15.94 -0.62 -12.45
C ARG A 90 -15.95 0.60 -11.54
N LYS A 91 -15.16 0.58 -10.47
CA LYS A 91 -15.00 1.72 -9.56
C LYS A 91 -14.52 2.96 -10.33
N GLU A 92 -13.47 2.83 -11.13
CA GLU A 92 -12.92 3.97 -11.89
C GLU A 92 -13.94 4.54 -12.88
N PHE A 93 -14.68 3.67 -13.57
CA PHE A 93 -15.73 4.09 -14.49
C PHE A 93 -16.83 4.87 -13.78
N LEU A 94 -17.26 4.41 -12.60
CA LEU A 94 -18.27 5.08 -11.80
C LEU A 94 -17.77 6.43 -11.27
N ASP A 95 -16.55 6.49 -10.73
CA ASP A 95 -15.92 7.74 -10.24
C ASP A 95 -15.82 8.80 -11.36
N ARG A 96 -15.42 8.40 -12.57
CA ARG A 96 -15.34 9.30 -13.74
C ARG A 96 -16.72 9.82 -14.14
N THR A 97 -17.73 8.96 -14.15
CA THR A 97 -19.11 9.33 -14.50
C THR A 97 -19.72 10.28 -13.48
N LEU A 98 -19.55 9.99 -12.18
CA LEU A 98 -20.02 10.81 -11.07
C LEU A 98 -19.42 12.22 -11.08
N THR A 99 -18.15 12.35 -11.49
CA THR A 99 -17.53 13.68 -11.62
C THR A 99 -18.28 14.57 -12.61
N GLY A 100 -18.69 14.02 -13.75
CA GLY A 100 -19.50 14.74 -14.74
C GLY A 100 -20.91 15.05 -14.23
N GLN A 101 -21.52 14.12 -13.51
CA GLN A 101 -22.87 14.29 -12.97
C GLN A 101 -22.93 15.33 -11.84
N ARG A 102 -21.94 15.34 -10.93
CA ARG A 102 -21.80 16.37 -9.89
C ARG A 102 -21.68 17.76 -10.50
N ARG A 103 -20.88 17.90 -11.56
CA ARG A 103 -20.77 19.15 -12.31
C ARG A 103 -22.12 19.55 -12.92
N ASN A 104 -22.83 18.62 -13.56
CA ASN A 104 -24.14 18.87 -14.15
C ASN A 104 -25.17 19.32 -13.08
N LEU A 105 -25.17 18.67 -11.92
CA LEU A 105 -26.04 19.02 -10.80
C LEU A 105 -25.77 20.45 -10.33
N LYS A 106 -24.50 20.83 -10.16
CA LYS A 106 -24.10 22.20 -9.81
C LYS A 106 -24.58 23.21 -10.86
N GLU A 107 -24.34 22.93 -12.14
CA GLU A 107 -24.80 23.80 -13.23
C GLU A 107 -26.34 23.97 -13.23
N ARG A 108 -27.11 22.90 -13.00
CA ARG A 108 -28.58 22.97 -12.93
C ARG A 108 -29.07 23.73 -11.69
N GLN A 109 -28.39 23.57 -10.56
CA GLN A 109 -28.69 24.32 -9.34
C GLN A 109 -28.46 25.82 -9.53
N GLU A 110 -27.36 26.20 -10.19
CA GLU A 110 -27.06 27.60 -10.52
C GLU A 110 -28.15 28.20 -11.43
N ILE A 111 -28.59 27.47 -12.45
CA ILE A 111 -29.71 27.89 -13.32
C ILE A 111 -30.98 28.11 -12.49
N LEU A 112 -31.35 27.15 -11.63
CA LEU A 112 -32.54 27.30 -10.78
C LEU A 112 -32.46 28.55 -9.88
N LEU A 113 -31.29 28.83 -9.30
CA LEU A 113 -31.07 30.02 -8.47
C LEU A 113 -31.24 31.33 -9.25
N GLN A 114 -30.77 31.37 -10.50
CA GLN A 114 -30.96 32.53 -11.37
C GLN A 114 -32.44 32.77 -11.69
N HIS A 115 -33.19 31.71 -11.99
CA HIS A 115 -34.64 31.79 -12.20
C HIS A 115 -35.40 32.25 -10.94
N LEU A 116 -35.02 31.74 -9.75
CA LEU A 116 -35.57 32.17 -8.47
C LEU A 116 -35.33 33.67 -8.21
N ARG A 117 -34.13 34.16 -8.52
CA ARG A 117 -33.77 35.58 -8.35
C ARG A 117 -34.64 36.49 -9.22
N VAL A 118 -34.83 36.12 -10.49
CA VAL A 118 -35.71 36.87 -11.42
C VAL A 118 -37.15 36.87 -10.92
N LEU A 119 -37.68 35.71 -10.51
CA LEU A 119 -39.04 35.61 -9.98
C LEU A 119 -39.25 36.53 -8.77
N ARG A 120 -38.34 36.49 -7.79
CA ARG A 120 -38.41 37.34 -6.58
C ARG A 120 -38.37 38.83 -6.91
N ARG A 121 -37.46 39.25 -7.80
CA ARG A 121 -37.38 40.63 -8.28
C ARG A 121 -38.69 41.09 -8.92
N ARG A 122 -39.33 40.22 -9.73
CA ARG A 122 -40.57 40.54 -10.45
C ARG A 122 -41.83 40.49 -9.60
N GLN A 123 -41.82 39.70 -8.51
CA GLN A 123 -42.87 39.73 -7.49
C GLN A 123 -42.80 40.97 -6.59
N GLY A 124 -41.90 41.93 -6.87
CA GLY A 124 -41.77 43.17 -6.12
C GLY A 124 -41.12 42.97 -4.74
N VAL A 125 -40.54 41.80 -4.48
CA VAL A 125 -39.67 41.58 -3.33
C VAL A 125 -38.35 42.27 -3.68
N MET A 126 -38.24 43.55 -3.35
CA MET A 126 -36.96 44.24 -3.41
C MET A 126 -35.98 43.50 -2.50
N GLU A 127 -34.86 43.03 -3.06
CA GLU A 127 -33.69 42.76 -2.26
C GLU A 127 -33.32 44.10 -1.62
N PHE A 128 -33.69 44.25 -0.35
CA PHE A 128 -33.06 45.23 0.52
C PHE A 128 -31.59 44.84 0.52
N ASP A 129 -30.76 45.61 -0.18
CA ASP A 129 -29.33 45.61 0.08
C ASP A 129 -29.18 45.97 1.57
N GLY A 130 -29.02 44.96 2.42
CA GLY A 130 -28.65 45.14 3.82
C GLY A 130 -29.23 44.16 4.84
N GLN A 131 -30.54 43.84 4.88
CA GLN A 131 -31.13 43.23 6.10
C GLN A 131 -32.37 42.33 5.92
N THR A 132 -32.44 41.51 4.87
CA THR A 132 -32.71 40.10 5.18
C THR A 132 -31.37 39.50 5.59
N PRO A 133 -31.28 38.49 6.47
CA PRO A 133 -30.07 37.70 6.52
C PRO A 133 -30.00 37.04 5.14
N THR A 134 -29.38 37.71 4.17
CA THR A 134 -28.44 37.07 3.29
C THR A 134 -27.68 36.19 4.24
N ILE A 135 -27.99 34.90 4.23
CA ILE A 135 -27.12 33.93 4.88
C ILE A 135 -25.82 34.22 4.18
N ASN A 136 -24.96 34.97 4.86
CA ASN A 136 -23.71 35.37 4.30
C ASN A 136 -23.00 34.03 4.24
N LEU A 137 -23.00 33.44 3.06
CA LEU A 137 -22.40 32.16 2.81
C LEU A 137 -20.89 32.35 2.73
N ASP A 138 -20.35 33.58 2.62
CA ASP A 138 -18.92 33.84 2.63
C ASP A 138 -18.22 33.21 3.84
N PRO A 139 -18.70 33.33 5.10
CA PRO A 139 -18.12 32.58 6.21
C PRO A 139 -18.24 31.06 6.08
N ILE A 140 -19.28 30.53 5.41
CA ILE A 140 -19.43 29.09 5.14
C ILE A 140 -18.52 28.64 3.99
N VAL A 141 -18.31 29.48 2.97
CA VAL A 141 -17.41 29.28 1.83
C VAL A 141 -15.98 29.36 2.30
N VAL A 142 -15.62 30.37 3.09
CA VAL A 142 -14.31 30.48 3.76
C VAL A 142 -14.10 29.29 4.70
N GLN A 143 -15.13 28.84 5.43
CA GLN A 143 -15.03 27.60 6.20
C GLN A 143 -14.80 26.41 5.27
N LEU A 144 -15.57 26.21 4.21
CA LEU A 144 -15.36 25.13 3.24
C LEU A 144 -13.97 25.16 2.61
N GLU A 145 -13.46 26.32 2.24
CA GLU A 145 -12.09 26.51 1.74
C GLU A 145 -11.06 26.15 2.82
N THR A 146 -11.28 26.53 4.08
CA THR A 146 -10.38 26.13 5.18
C THR A 146 -10.43 24.64 5.45
N TRP A 147 -11.61 24.01 5.31
CA TRP A 147 -11.79 22.57 5.45
C TRP A 147 -11.15 21.83 4.28
N GLU A 148 -11.34 22.29 3.04
CA GLU A 148 -10.69 21.77 1.84
C GLU A 148 -9.17 21.85 1.98
N ASN A 149 -8.64 23.01 2.42
CA ASN A 149 -7.21 23.16 2.67
C ASN A 149 -6.71 22.23 3.78
N LYS A 150 -7.46 22.05 4.86
CA LYS A 150 -7.12 21.09 5.93
C LYS A 150 -7.09 19.66 5.40
N VAL A 151 -8.12 19.24 4.66
CA VAL A 151 -8.20 17.90 4.05
C VAL A 151 -7.05 17.69 3.07
N ILE A 152 -6.70 18.68 2.25
CA ILE A 152 -5.54 18.61 1.34
C ILE A 152 -4.24 18.48 2.14
N GLN A 153 -4.08 19.20 3.25
CA GLN A 153 -2.89 19.07 4.10
C GLN A 153 -2.80 17.72 4.81
N GLU A 154 -3.91 17.22 5.35
CA GLU A 154 -3.99 15.89 5.95
C GLU A 154 -3.70 14.80 4.92
N GLN A 155 -4.25 14.92 3.70
CA GLN A 155 -3.98 13.99 2.62
C GLN A 155 -2.50 14.00 2.21
N LYS A 156 -1.86 15.17 2.14
CA LYS A 156 -0.42 15.29 1.90
C LYS A 156 0.41 14.66 3.02
N ALA A 157 0.04 14.91 4.29
CA ALA A 157 0.72 14.33 5.44
C ALA A 157 0.63 12.79 5.42
N LEU A 158 -0.57 12.25 5.22
CA LEU A 158 -0.78 10.80 5.09
C LEU A 158 0.00 10.22 3.91
N ALA A 159 0.04 10.90 2.76
CA ALA A 159 0.83 10.45 1.61
C ALA A 159 2.34 10.39 1.93
N THR A 160 2.87 11.38 2.67
CA THR A 160 4.27 11.34 3.11
C THR A 160 4.53 10.23 4.12
N GLU A 161 3.58 9.95 5.02
CA GLU A 161 3.68 8.87 6.00
C GLU A 161 3.66 7.50 5.33
N ILE A 162 2.75 7.29 4.37
CA ILE A 162 2.71 6.07 3.54
C ILE A 162 4.03 5.88 2.79
N GLN A 163 4.60 6.94 2.21
CA GLN A 163 5.88 6.88 1.52
C GLN A 163 7.02 6.49 2.48
N HIS A 164 7.02 7.05 3.70
CA HIS A 164 8.00 6.67 4.73
C HIS A 164 7.84 5.21 5.15
N LEU A 165 6.61 4.74 5.36
CA LEU A 165 6.33 3.34 5.71
C LEU A 165 6.78 2.39 4.61
N HIS A 166 6.50 2.69 3.34
CA HIS A 166 6.99 1.88 2.21
C HIS A 166 8.52 1.77 2.21
N LYS A 167 9.22 2.89 2.39
CA LYS A 167 10.68 2.89 2.47
C LYS A 167 11.19 2.05 3.66
N SER A 168 10.56 2.15 4.81
CA SER A 168 10.90 1.34 5.98
C SER A 168 10.66 -0.16 5.73
N VAL A 169 9.60 -0.52 5.01
CA VAL A 169 9.35 -1.91 4.62
C VAL A 169 10.40 -2.42 3.64
N GLU A 170 10.80 -1.62 2.65
CA GLU A 170 11.89 -1.97 1.73
C GLU A 170 13.23 -2.19 2.46
N GLU A 171 13.56 -1.30 3.42
CA GLU A 171 14.77 -1.42 4.24
C GLU A 171 14.76 -2.69 5.10
N THR A 172 13.62 -3.01 5.73
CA THR A 172 13.49 -4.23 6.55
C THR A 172 13.53 -5.50 5.69
N GLN A 173 12.93 -5.50 4.50
CA GLN A 173 13.04 -6.62 3.55
C GLN A 173 14.48 -6.82 3.05
N ALA A 174 15.21 -5.74 2.77
CA ALA A 174 16.62 -5.82 2.41
C ALA A 174 17.46 -6.44 3.55
N MET A 175 17.18 -6.05 4.79
CA MET A 175 17.84 -6.61 5.97
C MET A 175 17.54 -8.09 6.16
N ILE A 176 16.28 -8.52 5.99
CA ILE A 176 15.90 -9.94 6.05
C ILE A 176 16.65 -10.75 4.99
N LYS A 177 16.68 -10.27 3.74
CA LYS A 177 17.43 -10.96 2.66
C LYS A 177 18.91 -11.09 3.00
N GLN A 178 19.52 -10.07 3.59
CA GLN A 178 20.91 -10.16 4.03
C GLN A 178 21.08 -11.22 5.12
N LEU A 179 20.22 -11.22 6.15
CA LEU A 179 20.26 -12.21 7.22
C LEU A 179 20.08 -13.65 6.71
N ASP A 180 19.18 -13.87 5.75
CA ASP A 180 18.99 -15.17 5.10
C ASP A 180 20.28 -15.64 4.39
N THR A 181 20.95 -14.74 3.67
CA THR A 181 22.21 -15.08 3.01
C THR A 181 23.33 -15.39 4.00
N GLU A 182 23.44 -14.63 5.09
CA GLU A 182 24.40 -14.89 6.16
C GLU A 182 24.12 -16.22 6.87
N GLN A 183 22.84 -16.52 7.14
CA GLN A 183 22.43 -17.80 7.72
C GLN A 183 22.79 -18.95 6.79
N ALA A 184 22.49 -18.85 5.50
CA ALA A 184 22.82 -19.89 4.51
C ALA A 184 24.34 -20.13 4.42
N GLN A 185 25.15 -19.08 4.50
CA GLN A 185 26.61 -19.19 4.53
C GLN A 185 27.09 -19.89 5.81
N LYS A 186 26.60 -19.50 6.99
CA LYS A 186 26.95 -20.14 8.26
C LYS A 186 26.56 -21.62 8.29
N THR A 187 25.39 -21.96 7.76
CA THR A 187 24.96 -23.37 7.67
C THR A 187 25.91 -24.19 6.80
N LYS A 188 26.31 -23.67 5.62
CA LYS A 188 27.30 -24.34 4.77
C LYS A 188 28.67 -24.48 5.44
N GLN A 189 29.12 -23.47 6.18
CA GLN A 189 30.37 -23.54 6.94
C GLN A 189 30.31 -24.63 8.02
N LEU A 190 29.24 -24.67 8.80
CA LEU A 190 29.03 -25.71 9.82
C LEU A 190 28.98 -27.12 9.23
N GLU A 191 28.36 -27.27 8.06
CA GLU A 191 28.31 -28.55 7.35
C GLU A 191 29.71 -29.01 6.93
N GLY A 192 30.52 -28.10 6.38
CA GLY A 192 31.93 -28.37 6.04
C GLY A 192 32.80 -28.68 7.26
N GLU A 193 32.65 -27.96 8.36
CA GLU A 193 33.34 -28.26 9.62
C GLU A 193 32.95 -29.64 10.17
N ARG A 194 31.67 -30.01 10.05
CA ARG A 194 31.17 -31.32 10.48
C ARG A 194 31.75 -32.45 9.65
N GLU A 195 31.85 -32.28 8.33
CA GLU A 195 32.50 -33.25 7.44
C GLU A 195 33.99 -33.41 7.80
N ASN A 196 34.70 -32.31 8.02
CA ASN A 196 36.11 -32.34 8.44
C ASN A 196 36.29 -33.07 9.78
N TRP A 197 35.40 -32.81 10.75
CA TRP A 197 35.44 -33.48 12.04
C TRP A 197 35.20 -34.99 11.90
N GLN A 198 34.26 -35.40 11.05
CA GLN A 198 34.01 -36.82 10.76
C GLN A 198 35.23 -37.49 10.12
N GLN A 199 35.89 -36.83 9.17
CA GLN A 199 37.12 -37.34 8.57
C GLN A 199 38.24 -37.50 9.60
N ALA A 200 38.47 -36.49 10.44
CA ALA A 200 39.45 -36.56 11.52
C ALA A 200 39.14 -37.69 12.52
N GLN A 201 37.87 -37.92 12.83
CA GLN A 201 37.46 -39.03 13.70
C GLN A 201 37.81 -40.40 13.08
N VAL A 202 37.62 -40.55 11.76
CA VAL A 202 38.01 -41.78 11.03
C VAL A 202 39.53 -41.96 11.03
N GLU A 203 40.29 -40.90 10.79
CA GLU A 203 41.76 -40.96 10.84
C GLU A 203 42.28 -41.37 12.22
N VAL A 204 41.72 -40.79 13.29
CA VAL A 204 42.06 -41.15 14.67
C VAL A 204 41.75 -42.63 14.93
N ALA A 205 40.59 -43.13 14.49
CA ALA A 205 40.23 -44.54 14.65
C ALA A 205 41.19 -45.46 13.90
N GLN A 206 41.61 -45.10 12.68
CA GLN A 206 42.61 -45.87 11.92
C GLN A 206 43.98 -45.90 12.62
N LEU A 207 44.42 -44.76 13.18
CA LEU A 207 45.65 -44.68 13.94
C LEU A 207 45.59 -45.51 15.22
N GLN A 208 44.46 -45.51 15.93
CA GLN A 208 44.25 -46.37 17.11
C GLN A 208 44.34 -47.85 16.74
N VAL A 209 43.65 -48.30 15.70
CA VAL A 209 43.75 -49.70 15.23
C VAL A 209 45.20 -50.05 14.88
N ARG A 210 45.92 -49.16 14.20
CA ARG A 210 47.33 -49.38 13.85
C ARG A 210 48.22 -49.45 15.08
N LEU A 211 47.99 -48.60 16.08
CA LEU A 211 48.71 -48.61 17.35
C LEU A 211 48.43 -49.91 18.13
N ASP A 212 47.18 -50.35 18.20
CA ASP A 212 46.80 -51.63 18.80
C ASP A 212 47.50 -52.80 18.11
N LEU A 213 47.58 -52.80 16.78
CA LEU A 213 48.32 -53.83 16.03
C LEU A 213 49.82 -53.79 16.35
N TYR A 214 50.44 -52.60 16.42
CA TYR A 214 51.84 -52.48 16.82
C TYR A 214 52.07 -52.99 18.25
N GLU A 215 51.22 -52.62 19.21
CA GLU A 215 51.33 -53.10 20.58
C GLU A 215 51.16 -54.62 20.68
N ASN A 216 50.16 -55.17 19.97
CA ASN A 216 49.87 -56.60 19.98
C ASN A 216 50.90 -57.44 19.23
N THR A 217 51.68 -56.86 18.32
CA THR A 217 52.75 -57.56 17.61
C THR A 217 54.11 -57.38 18.28
N LEU A 218 54.41 -56.21 18.86
CA LEU A 218 55.67 -55.92 19.54
C LEU A 218 55.76 -56.61 20.91
N LYS A 219 54.70 -56.57 21.74
CA LYS A 219 54.73 -57.18 23.10
C LYS A 219 55.04 -58.69 23.06
N PRO A 220 54.51 -59.49 22.11
CA PRO A 220 54.90 -60.89 21.99
C PRO A 220 56.32 -61.12 21.47
N LEU A 221 56.94 -60.17 20.77
CA LEU A 221 58.30 -60.28 20.25
C LEU A 221 59.38 -59.98 21.31
N GLU A 222 59.04 -59.26 22.38
CA GLU A 222 59.96 -58.99 23.49
C GLU A 222 60.40 -60.27 24.21
N ARG A 223 59.49 -61.23 24.41
CA ARG A 223 59.81 -62.51 25.06
C ARG A 223 60.85 -63.34 24.29
N PRO A 224 60.66 -63.67 22.99
CA PRO A 224 61.65 -64.42 22.22
C PRO A 224 62.94 -63.61 22.01
N MET A 225 62.88 -62.27 21.93
CA MET A 225 64.10 -61.45 21.89
C MET A 225 64.90 -61.55 23.20
N ASN A 226 64.23 -61.51 24.35
CA ASN A 226 64.89 -61.67 25.65
C ASN A 226 65.44 -63.09 25.83
N GLU A 227 64.70 -64.10 25.36
CA GLU A 227 65.15 -65.50 25.38
C GLU A 227 66.39 -65.72 24.49
N THR A 228 66.36 -65.23 23.24
CA THR A 228 67.52 -65.32 22.35
C THR A 228 68.72 -64.54 22.88
N LYS A 229 68.51 -63.37 23.51
CA LYS A 229 69.56 -62.62 24.19
C LYS A 229 70.15 -63.40 25.37
N HIS A 230 69.31 -64.08 26.15
CA HIS A 230 69.77 -64.95 27.24
C HIS A 230 70.59 -66.14 26.71
N GLN A 231 70.12 -66.81 25.66
CA GLN A 231 70.83 -67.92 25.02
C GLN A 231 72.17 -67.47 24.41
N LEU A 232 72.22 -66.30 23.77
CA LEU A 232 73.46 -65.72 23.29
C LEU A 232 74.42 -65.33 24.44
N GLY A 233 73.89 -64.88 25.58
CA GLY A 233 74.67 -64.64 26.80
C GLY A 233 75.31 -65.91 27.34
N ILE A 234 74.52 -67.00 27.42
CA ILE A 234 75.01 -68.33 27.82
C ILE A 234 76.10 -68.82 26.85
N LEU A 235 75.88 -68.68 25.54
CA LEU A 235 76.87 -69.06 24.53
C LEU A 235 78.14 -68.19 24.61
N GLY A 236 78.00 -66.89 24.94
CA GLY A 236 79.13 -65.98 25.16
C GLY A 236 79.95 -66.37 26.39
N GLU A 237 79.32 -66.77 27.48
CA GLU A 237 79.98 -67.34 28.65
C GLU A 237 80.66 -68.68 28.34
N TRP A 238 80.08 -69.47 27.43
CA TRP A 238 80.64 -70.74 26.97
C TRP A 238 81.85 -70.58 26.04
N LEU A 239 81.89 -69.51 25.24
CA LEU A 239 82.95 -69.21 24.28
C LEU A 239 84.11 -68.41 24.91
N ASN A 240 83.88 -67.74 26.04
CA ASN A 240 84.92 -67.12 26.88
C ASN A 240 84.71 -67.53 28.36
N PRO A 241 84.96 -68.80 28.71
CA PRO A 241 85.11 -69.17 30.11
C PRO A 241 86.40 -68.53 30.62
N SER A 242 86.35 -67.89 31.79
CA SER A 242 87.55 -67.36 32.46
C SER A 242 88.63 -68.43 32.62
#